data_AF-A0A7J6WMW2-F1
#
_entry.id   AF-A0A7J6WMW2-F1
#
_cell.length_a   1.000
_cell.length_b   1.000
_cell.length_c   1.000
_cell.angle_alpha   90.00
_cell.angle_beta   90.00
_cell.angle_gamma   90.00
#
_symmetry.space_group_name_H-M   'P 1'
#
loop_
_entity.id
_entity.type
_entity.pdbx_description
1 polymer ?
#
loop_
_entity_poly.entity_id
_entity_poly.type
_entity_poly.pdbx_seq_one_letter_code
_entity_poly.pdbx_strand_id
1 'polypeptide(L)'
;EKQPFERIEVSREQALELFSENNFKVEIINELPEDKTITVYRCGPLVDLCRGPHIPNTSFVKAFACLKASSAYWRGKKERESLQRVYGISYPNSKSLKDYLYQLEEAKKYDHRQLGIKQELFFFNPLSPGSAFFLPHGACIYDKLMNFMKKQYRERGYEEVLSPNMYNMQLWETSGHAGHYKENMFTFQ
;
A
#
# COMPACT_ATOMS: atom_id res chain seq x y z
N GLU A 1 8.19 -29.12 12.28
CA GLU A 1 7.30 -30.03 13.04
C GLU A 1 5.85 -29.79 12.63
N LYS A 2 4.98 -30.83 12.73
CA LYS A 2 3.54 -30.72 12.43
C LYS A 2 2.80 -30.18 13.67
N GLN A 3 2.80 -28.87 13.84
CA GLN A 3 2.19 -28.18 14.98
C GLN A 3 0.73 -27.84 14.64
N PRO A 4 -0.26 -28.18 15.48
CA PRO A 4 -1.67 -27.82 15.26
C PRO A 4 -1.90 -26.32 15.51
N PHE A 5 -2.90 -25.76 14.83
CA PHE A 5 -3.43 -24.44 15.16
C PHE A 5 -4.66 -24.61 16.05
N GLU A 6 -4.54 -24.19 17.30
CA GLU A 6 -5.60 -24.31 18.30
C GLU A 6 -6.28 -22.95 18.50
N ARG A 7 -7.58 -22.86 18.23
CA ARG A 7 -8.38 -21.67 18.49
C ARG A 7 -8.82 -21.70 19.96
N ILE A 8 -8.49 -20.66 20.70
CA ILE A 8 -8.85 -20.50 22.11
C ILE A 8 -9.63 -19.21 22.24
N GLU A 9 -10.80 -19.27 22.89
CA GLU A 9 -11.56 -18.08 23.27
C GLU A 9 -11.09 -17.63 24.65
N VAL A 10 -10.81 -16.34 24.78
CA VAL A 10 -10.27 -15.75 26.01
C VAL A 10 -11.11 -14.53 26.38
N SER A 11 -11.17 -14.24 27.68
CA SER A 11 -11.74 -12.97 28.14
C SER A 11 -10.83 -11.81 27.76
N ARG A 12 -11.35 -10.58 27.84
CA ARG A 12 -10.56 -9.38 27.57
C ARG A 12 -9.41 -9.22 28.56
N GLU A 13 -9.65 -9.51 29.83
CA GLU A 13 -8.64 -9.45 30.89
C GLU A 13 -7.52 -10.45 30.61
N GLN A 14 -7.87 -11.69 30.26
CA GLN A 14 -6.91 -12.73 29.88
C GLN A 14 -6.10 -12.32 28.64
N ALA A 15 -6.74 -11.73 27.62
CA ALA A 15 -6.06 -11.28 26.42
C ALA A 15 -5.08 -10.12 26.71
N LEU A 16 -5.47 -9.18 27.58
CA LEU A 16 -4.61 -8.07 28.00
C LEU A 16 -3.42 -8.55 28.83
N GLU A 17 -3.60 -9.54 29.70
CA GLU A 17 -2.52 -10.16 30.46
C GLU A 17 -1.56 -10.92 29.52
N LEU A 18 -2.09 -11.72 28.58
CA LEU A 18 -1.29 -12.49 27.62
C LEU A 18 -0.43 -11.62 26.70
N PHE A 19 -0.88 -10.40 26.39
CA PHE A 19 -0.19 -9.49 25.47
C PHE A 19 0.30 -8.20 26.13
N SER A 20 0.48 -8.19 27.46
CA SER A 20 0.89 -7.01 28.23
C SER A 20 2.17 -6.34 27.69
N GLU A 21 3.11 -7.14 27.20
CA GLU A 21 4.39 -6.70 26.65
C GLU A 21 4.28 -6.13 25.22
N ASN A 22 3.12 -6.21 24.58
CA ASN A 22 2.90 -5.76 23.21
C ASN A 22 1.83 -4.65 23.16
N ASN A 23 2.30 -3.41 23.27
CA ASN A 23 1.46 -2.21 23.22
C ASN A 23 0.50 -2.17 22.02
N PHE A 24 0.91 -2.68 20.86
CA PHE A 24 0.06 -2.69 19.66
C PHE A 24 -1.12 -3.65 19.80
N LYS A 25 -0.91 -4.84 20.37
CA LYS A 25 -1.99 -5.80 20.63
C LYS A 25 -2.92 -5.31 21.73
N VAL A 26 -2.39 -4.69 22.78
CA VAL A 26 -3.18 -4.06 23.85
C VAL A 26 -4.09 -2.98 23.27
N GLU A 27 -3.58 -2.09 22.41
CA GLU A 27 -4.39 -1.08 21.72
C GLU A 27 -5.50 -1.72 20.89
N ILE A 28 -5.18 -2.75 20.09
CA ILE A 28 -6.19 -3.48 19.30
C ILE A 28 -7.28 -4.03 20.21
N ILE A 29 -6.91 -4.69 21.33
CA ILE A 29 -7.86 -5.31 22.25
C ILE A 29 -8.78 -4.26 22.86
N ASN A 30 -8.22 -3.13 23.32
CA ASN A 30 -8.99 -2.05 23.95
C ASN A 30 -9.99 -1.41 22.99
N GLU A 31 -9.67 -1.33 21.69
CA GLU A 31 -10.58 -0.81 20.66
C GLU A 31 -11.70 -1.77 20.25
N LEU A 32 -11.63 -3.06 20.62
CA LEU A 32 -12.71 -3.99 20.32
C LEU A 32 -13.97 -3.61 21.13
N PRO A 33 -15.18 -3.79 20.58
CA PRO A 33 -16.43 -3.70 21.33
C PRO A 33 -16.45 -4.64 22.55
N GLU A 34 -17.08 -4.23 23.65
CA GLU A 34 -17.11 -4.98 24.91
C GLU A 34 -17.75 -6.37 24.78
N ASP A 35 -18.78 -6.49 23.93
CA ASP A 35 -19.55 -7.71 23.66
C ASP A 35 -18.83 -8.70 22.74
N LYS A 36 -17.66 -8.33 22.21
CA LYS A 36 -16.97 -9.13 21.19
C LYS A 36 -16.09 -10.21 21.81
N THR A 37 -16.36 -11.46 21.44
CA THR A 37 -15.49 -12.60 21.78
C THR A 37 -14.09 -12.42 21.20
N ILE A 38 -13.07 -12.46 22.06
CA ILE A 38 -11.67 -12.39 21.69
C ILE A 38 -11.13 -13.80 21.51
N THR A 39 -10.47 -14.03 20.37
CA THR A 39 -9.87 -15.31 20.04
C THR A 39 -8.37 -15.17 19.87
N VAL A 40 -7.64 -16.15 20.39
CA VAL A 40 -6.22 -16.32 20.16
C VAL A 40 -5.97 -17.66 19.49
N TYR A 41 -4.95 -17.72 18.65
CA TYR A 41 -4.48 -18.96 18.04
C TYR A 41 -3.14 -19.36 18.63
N ARG A 42 -3.07 -20.58 19.16
CA ARG A 42 -1.82 -21.18 19.61
C ARG A 42 -1.29 -22.12 18.53
N CYS A 43 0.01 -22.03 18.27
CA CYS A 43 0.75 -22.93 17.39
C CYS A 43 2.13 -23.21 18.01
N GLY A 44 2.23 -24.32 18.75
CA GLY A 44 3.43 -24.63 19.54
C GLY A 44 3.68 -23.56 20.62
N PRO A 45 4.86 -22.91 20.63
CA PRO A 45 5.17 -21.82 21.57
C PRO A 45 4.57 -20.47 21.17
N LEU A 46 4.08 -20.32 19.93
CA LEU A 46 3.51 -19.07 19.45
C LEU A 46 2.05 -18.95 19.86
N VAL A 47 1.67 -17.81 20.44
CA VAL A 47 0.28 -17.42 20.67
C VAL A 47 0.04 -16.07 20.01
N ASP A 48 -0.97 -15.98 19.15
CA ASP A 48 -1.25 -14.77 18.39
C ASP A 48 -2.73 -14.36 18.44
N LEU A 49 -2.97 -13.05 18.43
CA LEU A 49 -4.32 -12.48 18.44
C LEU A 49 -4.86 -12.51 17.01
N CYS A 50 -5.77 -13.44 16.73
CA CYS A 50 -6.32 -13.59 15.38
C CYS A 50 -7.75 -14.12 15.44
N ARG A 51 -8.59 -13.64 14.52
CA ARG A 51 -9.97 -14.11 14.34
C ARG A 51 -10.05 -15.43 13.57
N GLY A 52 -9.09 -15.73 12.70
CA GLY A 52 -9.06 -16.91 11.86
C GLY A 52 -10.11 -16.91 10.71
N PRO A 53 -10.38 -18.07 10.09
CA PRO A 53 -9.86 -19.40 10.45
C PRO A 53 -8.40 -19.64 10.02
N HIS A 54 -7.73 -20.57 10.70
CA HIS A 54 -6.42 -21.09 10.31
C HIS A 54 -6.55 -22.48 9.65
N ILE A 55 -5.54 -22.85 8.86
CA ILE A 55 -5.32 -24.23 8.42
C ILE A 55 -5.16 -25.17 9.64
N PRO A 56 -5.43 -26.48 9.52
CA PRO A 56 -5.44 -27.38 10.68
C PRO A 56 -4.09 -27.51 11.40
N ASN A 57 -2.99 -27.47 10.65
CA ASN A 57 -1.63 -27.54 11.20
C ASN A 57 -0.61 -26.98 10.20
N THR A 58 0.60 -26.71 10.68
CA THR A 58 1.69 -26.11 9.89
C THR A 58 2.13 -26.94 8.68
N SER A 59 1.85 -28.25 8.64
CA SER A 59 2.31 -29.11 7.55
C SER A 59 1.62 -28.86 6.21
N PHE A 60 0.50 -28.12 6.21
CA PHE A 60 -0.17 -27.66 4.99
C PHE A 60 0.59 -26.53 4.29
N VAL A 61 1.44 -25.80 5.00
CA VAL A 61 2.33 -24.78 4.42
C VAL A 61 3.55 -25.51 3.84
N LYS A 62 3.49 -25.85 2.55
CA LYS A 62 4.57 -26.62 1.89
C LYS A 62 5.63 -25.74 1.26
N ALA A 63 5.21 -24.71 0.54
CA ALA A 63 6.09 -23.78 -0.14
C ALA A 63 5.81 -22.37 0.38
N PHE A 64 6.85 -21.65 0.80
CA PHE A 64 6.75 -20.26 1.22
C PHE A 64 7.97 -19.49 0.73
N ALA A 65 7.81 -18.19 0.52
CA ALA A 65 8.92 -17.28 0.22
C ALA A 65 8.68 -15.91 0.85
N CYS A 66 9.73 -15.31 1.40
CA CYS A 66 9.75 -13.90 1.75
C CYS A 66 10.06 -13.09 0.48
N LEU A 67 9.23 -12.09 0.19
CA LEU A 67 9.32 -11.31 -1.04
C LEU A 67 10.11 -10.01 -0.86
N LYS A 68 9.77 -9.23 0.16
CA LYS A 68 10.42 -7.95 0.47
C LYS A 68 10.13 -7.51 1.90
N ALA A 69 10.95 -6.60 2.40
CA ALA A 69 10.68 -5.85 3.63
C ALA A 69 10.42 -4.37 3.30
N SER A 70 9.59 -3.71 4.08
CA SER A 70 9.34 -2.26 4.01
C SER A 70 9.07 -1.71 5.40
N SER A 71 9.20 -0.41 5.59
CA SER A 71 8.62 0.26 6.76
C SER A 71 7.13 0.52 6.56
N ALA A 72 6.39 0.57 7.66
CA ALA A 72 5.02 1.05 7.72
C ALA A 72 4.79 1.76 9.05
N TYR A 73 3.97 2.80 9.07
CA TYR A 73 3.60 3.46 10.31
C TYR A 73 2.38 2.79 10.94
N TRP A 74 2.36 2.70 12.26
CA TRP A 74 1.21 2.18 12.98
C TRP A 74 -0.06 2.99 12.67
N ARG A 75 -1.16 2.30 12.34
CA ARG A 75 -2.42 2.87 11.81
C ARG A 75 -2.25 3.79 10.57
N GLY A 76 -1.12 3.72 9.86
CA GLY A 76 -0.84 4.58 8.72
C GLY A 76 -0.58 6.05 9.07
N LYS A 77 -0.38 6.38 10.35
CA LYS A 77 -0.15 7.75 10.83
C LYS A 77 1.35 8.00 11.01
N LYS A 78 1.91 8.97 10.28
CA LYS A 78 3.37 9.24 10.23
C LYS A 78 3.97 9.62 11.59
N GLU A 79 3.15 10.19 12.47
CA GLU A 79 3.53 10.64 13.81
C GLU A 79 3.64 9.47 14.81
N ARG A 80 3.16 8.28 14.43
CA ARG A 80 3.18 7.07 15.25
C ARG A 80 4.40 6.20 14.97
N GLU A 81 4.54 5.15 15.76
CA GLU A 81 5.66 4.21 15.73
C GLU A 81 5.87 3.63 14.32
N SER A 82 7.14 3.61 13.88
CA SER A 82 7.56 2.97 12.65
C SER A 82 7.76 1.48 12.88
N LEU A 83 7.12 0.66 12.05
CA LEU A 83 7.16 -0.80 12.10
C LEU A 83 7.85 -1.37 10.86
N GLN A 84 8.51 -2.51 11.02
CA GLN A 84 9.04 -3.29 9.90
C GLN A 84 7.98 -4.29 9.42
N ARG A 85 7.61 -4.17 8.15
CA ARG A 85 6.66 -5.07 7.49
C ARG A 85 7.41 -6.02 6.56
N VAL A 86 7.25 -7.32 6.80
CA VAL A 86 7.79 -8.38 5.95
C VAL A 86 6.66 -8.97 5.11
N TYR A 87 6.81 -8.94 3.79
CA TYR A 87 5.87 -9.57 2.87
C TYR A 87 6.33 -10.99 2.58
N GLY A 88 5.42 -11.94 2.70
CA GLY A 88 5.63 -13.33 2.30
C GLY A 88 4.43 -13.86 1.52
N ILE A 89 4.67 -14.95 0.80
CA ILE A 89 3.63 -15.70 0.11
C ILE A 89 3.83 -17.19 0.34
N SER A 90 2.74 -17.95 0.37
CA SER A 90 2.77 -19.41 0.43
C SER A 90 1.87 -20.04 -0.61
N TYR A 91 2.28 -21.21 -1.11
CA TYR A 91 1.49 -22.07 -1.98
C TYR A 91 1.43 -23.50 -1.42
N PRO A 92 0.37 -24.27 -1.75
CA PRO A 92 0.27 -25.68 -1.37
C PRO A 92 1.36 -26.58 -1.96
N ASN A 93 2.04 -26.15 -3.03
CA ASN A 93 3.10 -26.90 -3.70
C ASN A 93 4.20 -25.97 -4.25
N SER A 94 5.39 -26.51 -4.42
CA SER A 94 6.55 -25.74 -4.88
C SER A 94 6.50 -25.31 -6.34
N LYS A 95 5.73 -26.00 -7.19
CA LYS A 95 5.59 -25.63 -8.61
C LYS A 95 4.86 -24.30 -8.74
N SER A 96 3.70 -24.16 -8.09
CA SER A 96 2.93 -22.92 -8.10
C SER A 96 3.70 -21.73 -7.51
N LEU A 97 4.50 -21.95 -6.45
CA LEU A 97 5.36 -20.90 -5.93
C LEU A 97 6.42 -20.47 -6.95
N LYS A 98 7.07 -21.42 -7.63
CA LYS A 98 8.06 -21.11 -8.68
C LYS A 98 7.44 -20.35 -9.84
N ASP A 99 6.26 -20.77 -10.30
CA ASP A 99 5.54 -20.10 -11.38
C ASP A 99 5.19 -18.65 -11.00
N TYR A 100 4.73 -18.42 -9.77
CA TYR A 100 4.46 -17.08 -9.25
C TYR A 100 5.71 -16.22 -9.14
N LEU A 101 6.81 -16.76 -8.61
CA LEU A 101 8.08 -16.03 -8.51
C LEU A 101 8.63 -15.68 -9.90
N TYR A 102 8.50 -16.59 -10.87
CA TYR A 102 8.85 -16.31 -12.26
C TYR A 102 8.02 -15.16 -12.82
N GLN A 103 6.69 -15.15 -12.62
CA GLN A 103 5.83 -14.05 -13.05
C GLN A 103 6.19 -12.71 -12.39
N LEU A 104 6.55 -12.72 -11.10
CA LEU A 104 7.03 -11.52 -10.42
C LEU A 104 8.34 -10.99 -11.02
N GLU A 105 9.29 -11.87 -11.31
CA GLU A 105 10.55 -11.47 -11.96
C GLU A 105 10.33 -10.95 -13.38
N GLU A 106 9.44 -11.59 -14.16
CA GLU A 106 9.04 -11.09 -15.47
C GLU A 106 8.39 -9.71 -15.35
N ALA A 107 7.43 -9.52 -14.44
CA ALA A 107 6.76 -8.24 -14.24
C ALA A 107 7.73 -7.10 -13.86
N LYS A 108 8.76 -7.39 -13.06
CA LYS A 108 9.81 -6.41 -12.70
C LYS A 108 10.56 -5.88 -13.92
N LYS A 109 10.77 -6.70 -14.96
CA LYS A 109 11.43 -6.27 -16.20
C LYS A 109 10.65 -5.20 -16.94
N TYR A 110 9.32 -5.19 -16.78
CA TYR A 110 8.41 -4.25 -17.43
C TYR A 110 8.01 -3.06 -16.54
N ASP A 111 8.71 -2.87 -15.42
CA ASP A 111 8.47 -1.73 -14.54
C ASP A 111 8.83 -0.42 -15.27
N HIS A 112 7.84 0.45 -15.47
CA HIS A 112 8.02 1.74 -16.13
C HIS A 112 9.09 2.61 -15.48
N ARG A 113 9.37 2.44 -14.18
CA ARG A 113 10.41 3.18 -13.47
C ARG A 113 11.81 2.73 -13.90
N GLN A 114 11.98 1.45 -14.22
CA GLN A 114 13.23 0.94 -14.75
C GLN A 114 13.35 1.20 -16.25
N LEU A 115 12.29 0.93 -17.00
CA LEU A 115 12.28 1.13 -18.45
C LEU A 115 12.38 2.61 -18.83
N GLY A 116 11.68 3.49 -18.12
CA GLY A 116 11.71 4.93 -18.36
C GLY A 116 13.10 5.53 -18.18
N ILE A 117 13.88 5.03 -17.19
CA ILE A 117 15.28 5.43 -17.02
C ILE A 117 16.15 4.83 -18.12
N LYS A 118 16.03 3.51 -18.39
CA LYS A 118 16.84 2.80 -19.40
C LYS A 118 16.64 3.33 -20.83
N GLN A 119 15.44 3.84 -21.13
CA GLN A 119 15.10 4.40 -22.43
C GLN A 119 15.18 5.93 -22.45
N GLU A 120 15.74 6.55 -21.40
CA GLU A 120 15.91 8.00 -21.32
C GLU A 120 14.60 8.77 -21.59
N LEU A 121 13.50 8.31 -20.99
CA LEU A 121 12.18 8.93 -21.12
C LEU A 121 11.97 10.02 -20.07
N PHE A 122 12.38 9.76 -18.83
CA PHE A 122 12.24 10.71 -17.74
C PHE A 122 13.21 10.39 -16.60
N PHE A 123 13.41 11.37 -15.71
CA PHE A 123 14.06 11.16 -14.43
C PHE A 123 13.35 11.95 -13.31
N PHE A 124 13.68 11.64 -12.06
CA PHE A 124 13.19 12.38 -10.89
C PHE A 124 14.36 13.05 -10.18
N ASN A 125 14.14 14.28 -9.71
CA ASN A 125 15.12 15.03 -8.93
C ASN A 125 14.55 15.34 -7.54
N PRO A 126 15.33 15.21 -6.45
CA PRO A 126 14.89 15.59 -5.11
C PRO A 126 14.39 17.03 -4.96
N LEU A 127 14.78 17.94 -5.85
CA LEU A 127 14.27 19.31 -5.91
C LEU A 127 12.79 19.39 -6.34
N SER A 128 12.24 18.35 -6.95
CA SER A 128 10.82 18.27 -7.32
C SER A 128 10.25 16.85 -7.03
N PRO A 129 10.04 16.51 -5.75
CA PRO A 129 9.55 15.18 -5.36
C PRO A 129 8.19 14.88 -5.97
N GLY A 130 8.05 13.71 -6.61
CA GLY A 130 6.79 13.29 -7.24
C GLY A 130 6.50 13.91 -8.61
N SER A 131 7.33 14.86 -9.06
CA SER A 131 7.24 15.46 -10.39
C SER A 131 8.40 14.97 -11.27
N ALA A 132 8.07 14.40 -12.44
CA ALA A 132 9.04 13.86 -13.36
C ALA A 132 9.57 14.93 -14.32
N PHE A 133 10.87 14.89 -14.63
CA PHE A 133 11.48 15.64 -15.72
C PHE A 133 11.46 14.75 -16.96
N PHE A 134 10.70 15.15 -17.98
CA PHE A 134 10.64 14.44 -19.25
C PHE A 134 11.86 14.79 -20.10
N LEU A 135 12.58 13.76 -20.53
CA LEU A 135 13.70 13.83 -21.47
C LEU A 135 13.17 13.85 -22.91
N PRO A 136 13.99 14.15 -23.94
CA PRO A 136 13.50 14.32 -25.32
C PRO A 136 12.64 13.16 -25.85
N HIS A 137 13.01 11.91 -25.55
CA HIS A 137 12.21 10.74 -25.97
C HIS A 137 10.86 10.66 -25.24
N GLY A 138 10.82 10.96 -23.94
CA GLY A 138 9.58 11.00 -23.19
C GLY A 138 8.68 12.17 -23.60
N ALA A 139 9.27 13.34 -23.87
CA ALA A 139 8.55 14.51 -24.36
C ALA A 139 7.87 14.24 -25.71
N CYS A 140 8.56 13.55 -26.63
CA CYS A 140 7.98 13.12 -27.90
C CYS A 140 6.74 12.23 -27.73
N ILE A 141 6.78 11.28 -26.79
CA ILE A 141 5.62 10.42 -26.46
C ILE A 141 4.49 11.26 -25.88
N TYR A 142 4.80 12.14 -24.92
CA TYR A 142 3.83 13.03 -24.29
C TYR A 142 3.12 13.92 -25.33
N ASP A 143 3.87 14.57 -26.22
CA ASP A 143 3.33 15.44 -27.26
C ASP A 143 2.41 14.68 -28.22
N LYS A 144 2.78 13.44 -28.58
CA LYS A 144 1.93 12.59 -29.43
C LYS A 144 0.59 12.28 -28.76
N LEU A 145 0.60 11.97 -27.45
CA LEU A 145 -0.61 11.72 -26.67
C LEU A 145 -1.46 12.99 -26.52
N MET A 146 -0.83 14.13 -26.24
CA MET A 146 -1.53 15.42 -26.14
C MET A 146 -2.18 15.82 -27.46
N ASN A 147 -1.48 15.67 -28.58
CA ASN A 147 -2.03 15.97 -29.91
C ASN A 147 -3.20 15.05 -30.25
N PHE A 148 -3.13 13.77 -29.87
CA PHE A 148 -4.26 12.86 -29.99
C PHE A 148 -5.47 13.35 -29.17
N MET A 149 -5.27 13.70 -27.90
CA MET A 149 -6.35 14.21 -27.03
C MET A 149 -6.98 15.49 -27.58
N LYS A 150 -6.17 16.46 -28.03
CA LYS A 150 -6.67 17.70 -28.65
C LYS A 150 -7.51 17.44 -29.89
N LYS A 151 -7.10 16.48 -30.73
CA LYS A 151 -7.92 16.03 -31.86
C LYS A 151 -9.27 15.47 -31.39
N GLN A 152 -9.26 14.63 -30.35
CA GLN A 152 -10.49 14.05 -29.80
C GLN A 152 -11.44 15.08 -29.19
N TYR A 153 -10.93 16.16 -28.59
CA TYR A 153 -11.74 17.29 -28.11
C TYR A 153 -12.48 17.98 -29.25
N ARG A 154 -11.77 18.32 -30.34
CA ARG A 154 -12.35 19.00 -31.52
C ARG A 154 -13.43 18.16 -32.20
N GLU A 155 -13.18 16.86 -32.37
CA GLU A 155 -14.16 15.92 -32.95
C GLU A 155 -15.45 15.82 -32.12
N ARG A 156 -15.39 16.11 -30.82
CA ARG A 156 -16.52 16.06 -29.88
C ARG A 156 -17.12 17.43 -29.58
N GLY A 157 -16.67 18.48 -30.27
CA GLY A 157 -17.19 19.84 -30.08
C GLY A 157 -16.77 20.51 -28.77
N TYR A 158 -15.69 20.07 -28.13
CA TYR A 158 -15.10 20.78 -27.00
C TYR A 158 -14.25 21.97 -27.49
N GLU A 159 -14.39 23.11 -26.82
CA GLU A 159 -13.56 24.29 -27.04
C GLU A 159 -12.37 24.28 -26.07
N GLU A 160 -11.15 24.32 -26.61
CA GLU A 160 -9.94 24.36 -25.80
C GLU A 160 -9.76 25.76 -25.18
N VAL A 161 -9.64 25.83 -23.85
CA VAL A 161 -9.33 27.06 -23.11
C VAL A 161 -8.02 26.93 -22.34
N LEU A 162 -7.35 28.05 -22.07
CA LEU A 162 -6.17 28.11 -21.23
C LEU A 162 -6.46 28.98 -20.01
N SER A 163 -6.17 28.45 -18.83
CA SER A 163 -6.42 29.11 -17.55
C SER A 163 -5.16 29.07 -16.68
N PRO A 164 -4.99 30.01 -15.73
CA PRO A 164 -3.88 29.96 -14.76
C PRO A 164 -3.80 28.63 -14.00
N ASN A 165 -2.61 28.30 -13.49
CA ASN A 165 -2.38 27.15 -12.60
C ASN A 165 -2.41 27.54 -11.11
N MET A 166 -2.46 28.84 -10.80
CA MET A 166 -2.49 29.40 -9.45
C MET A 166 -3.64 30.39 -9.34
N TYR A 167 -4.39 30.30 -8.25
CA TYR A 167 -5.56 31.12 -7.99
C TYR A 167 -5.56 31.61 -6.54
N ASN A 168 -6.27 32.72 -6.30
CA ASN A 168 -6.56 33.19 -4.95
C ASN A 168 -7.37 32.14 -4.17
N MET A 169 -7.13 32.03 -2.86
CA MET A 169 -7.81 31.08 -1.97
C MET A 169 -9.34 31.17 -2.05
N GLN A 170 -9.88 32.36 -2.30
CA GLN A 170 -11.31 32.60 -2.44
C GLN A 170 -12.00 31.68 -3.47
N LEU A 171 -11.33 31.31 -4.56
CA LEU A 171 -11.89 30.40 -5.57
C LEU A 171 -12.12 29.00 -4.97
N TRP A 172 -11.17 28.52 -4.16
CA TRP A 172 -11.22 27.20 -3.54
C TRP A 172 -12.21 27.13 -2.38
N GLU A 173 -12.41 28.25 -1.67
CA GLU A 173 -13.47 28.40 -0.69
C GLU A 173 -14.84 28.37 -1.36
N THR A 174 -15.02 29.14 -2.43
CA THR A 174 -16.26 29.20 -3.20
C THR A 174 -16.64 27.84 -3.79
N SER A 175 -15.65 27.08 -4.27
CA SER A 175 -15.88 25.74 -4.82
C SER A 175 -15.99 24.64 -3.76
N GLY A 176 -15.80 24.94 -2.47
CA GLY A 176 -15.78 23.97 -1.37
C GLY A 176 -14.51 23.11 -1.28
N HIS A 177 -13.57 23.23 -2.23
CA HIS A 177 -12.34 22.44 -2.25
C HIS A 177 -11.42 22.77 -1.09
N ALA A 178 -11.47 24.00 -0.57
CA ALA A 178 -10.75 24.38 0.65
C ALA A 178 -11.17 23.54 1.87
N GLY A 179 -12.42 23.08 1.95
CA GLY A 179 -12.87 22.23 3.06
C GLY A 179 -12.38 20.78 2.93
N HIS A 180 -12.32 20.25 1.71
CA HIS A 180 -12.08 18.83 1.47
C HIS A 180 -10.63 18.48 1.08
N TYR A 181 -9.91 19.41 0.43
CA TYR A 181 -8.62 19.15 -0.20
C TYR A 181 -7.49 20.00 0.35
N LYS A 182 -7.72 20.88 1.34
CA LYS A 182 -6.70 21.78 1.87
C LYS A 182 -5.41 21.08 2.30
N GLU A 183 -5.50 19.88 2.87
CA GLU A 183 -4.33 19.08 3.26
C GLU A 183 -3.52 18.55 2.07
N ASN A 184 -4.10 18.53 0.87
CA ASN A 184 -3.52 18.03 -0.38
C ASN A 184 -3.19 19.16 -1.38
N MET A 185 -3.24 20.43 -0.96
CA MET A 185 -2.96 21.58 -1.82
C MET A 185 -1.57 22.17 -1.55
N PHE A 186 -0.87 22.58 -2.63
CA PHE A 186 0.32 23.42 -2.49
C PHE A 186 -0.11 24.87 -2.25
N THR A 187 0.31 25.44 -1.12
CA THR A 187 0.01 26.83 -0.75
C THR A 187 1.30 27.64 -0.70
N PHE A 188 1.22 28.90 -1.11
CA PHE A 188 2.28 29.89 -0.95
C PHE A 188 1.96 30.76 0.27
N GLN A 189 2.98 31.13 1.03
CA GLN A 189 2.88 32.14 2.09
C GLN A 189 3.28 33.51 1.55
#